data_AF-A0AAD8XSR1-F1
#
_entry.id   AF-A0AAD8XSR1-F1
#
_cell.length_a   1.000
_cell.length_b   1.000
_cell.length_c   1.000
_cell.angle_alpha   90.00
_cell.angle_beta   90.00
_cell.angle_gamma   90.00
#
_symmetry.space_group_name_H-M   'P 1'
#
loop_
_entity.id
_entity.type
_entity.pdbx_description
1 polymer ?
#
loop_
_entity_poly.entity_id
_entity_poly.type
_entity_poly.pdbx_seq_one_letter_code
_entity_poly.pdbx_strand_id
1 'polypeptide(L)'
;MESADPEERQKESSLVERESSMCSWGIPSNETLLFTAFVSFMGFATVQTVVAFIAQSDAMLGDSAAMAVDALTYGFNLYAEREKTQDVVADENNEDEIADNFELSSSDKRNTTTFDESEGETERDRLEQQFLKRRRHLHLELVPPLMSVSILIIVTIFVLRNSIKTLILDTHRNESEQTQPNLKIMMAFSTANLFLDLFNVTCFATAKHLMGYNTTEQSNTEQHYGEVIDDEVYSGLNADDNESGVDPEETEEEKGST
;
A
#
# COMPACT_ATOMS: atom_id res chain seq x y z
N MET A 1 -59.38 -6.69 10.55
CA MET A 1 -58.30 -7.70 10.52
C MET A 1 -58.42 -8.40 9.18
N GLU A 2 -57.77 -7.82 8.18
CA GLU A 2 -57.83 -8.28 6.79
C GLU A 2 -56.76 -9.34 6.62
N SER A 3 -57.17 -10.58 6.32
CA SER A 3 -56.28 -11.71 6.11
C SER A 3 -55.62 -11.57 4.74
N ALA A 4 -54.36 -11.12 4.72
CA ALA A 4 -53.55 -11.08 3.51
C ALA A 4 -53.44 -12.50 2.91
N ASP A 5 -53.70 -12.58 1.61
CA ASP A 5 -53.77 -13.81 0.82
C ASP A 5 -52.38 -14.49 0.77
N PRO A 6 -52.26 -15.78 1.14
CA PRO A 6 -50.98 -16.49 1.13
C PRO A 6 -50.26 -16.49 -0.23
N GLU A 7 -50.97 -16.24 -1.35
CA GLU A 7 -50.36 -16.16 -2.69
C GLU A 7 -49.46 -14.92 -2.89
N GLU A 8 -49.74 -13.80 -2.22
CA GLU A 8 -48.93 -12.58 -2.36
C GLU A 8 -47.55 -12.71 -1.68
N ARG A 9 -47.49 -13.39 -0.53
CA ARG A 9 -46.22 -13.63 0.19
C ARG A 9 -45.25 -14.52 -0.57
N GLN A 10 -45.77 -15.40 -1.44
CA GLN A 10 -44.95 -16.30 -2.23
C GLN A 10 -44.31 -15.58 -3.44
N LYS A 11 -44.96 -14.54 -3.96
CA LYS A 11 -44.37 -13.69 -5.01
C LYS A 11 -43.28 -12.78 -4.46
N GLU A 12 -43.48 -12.17 -3.29
CA GLU A 12 -42.47 -11.31 -2.67
C GLU A 12 -41.20 -12.08 -2.31
N SER A 13 -41.32 -13.31 -1.78
CA SER A 13 -40.14 -14.13 -1.47
C SER A 13 -39.33 -14.50 -2.72
N SER A 14 -39.98 -14.81 -3.85
CA SER A 14 -39.28 -15.10 -5.12
C SER A 14 -38.62 -13.88 -5.77
N LEU A 15 -39.15 -12.67 -5.52
CA LEU A 15 -38.56 -11.41 -5.98
C LEU A 15 -37.34 -11.04 -5.13
N VAL A 16 -37.43 -11.19 -3.82
CA VAL A 16 -36.31 -10.94 -2.88
C VAL A 16 -35.14 -11.90 -3.14
N GLU A 17 -35.41 -13.17 -3.48
CA GLU A 17 -34.36 -14.16 -3.77
C GLU A 17 -33.68 -13.90 -5.12
N ARG A 18 -34.41 -13.37 -6.12
CA ARG A 18 -33.83 -12.94 -7.40
C ARG A 18 -33.01 -11.66 -7.30
N GLU A 19 -33.39 -10.71 -6.45
CA GLU A 19 -32.56 -9.54 -6.17
C GLU A 19 -31.31 -9.91 -5.35
N SER A 20 -31.41 -10.86 -4.41
CA SER A 20 -30.23 -11.39 -3.69
C SER A 20 -29.25 -12.15 -4.61
N SER A 21 -29.74 -12.86 -5.63
CA SER A 21 -28.87 -13.60 -6.56
C SER A 21 -28.10 -12.70 -7.53
N MET A 22 -28.59 -11.49 -7.86
CA MET A 22 -27.83 -10.53 -8.67
C MET A 22 -26.80 -9.75 -7.85
N CYS A 23 -26.93 -9.71 -6.52
CA CYS A 23 -25.98 -9.07 -5.62
C CYS A 23 -24.93 -10.02 -5.01
N SER A 24 -24.90 -11.30 -5.41
CA SER A 24 -23.75 -12.19 -5.19
C SER A 24 -22.61 -11.93 -6.20
N TRP A 25 -22.45 -10.68 -6.63
CA TRP A 25 -21.15 -10.21 -7.07
C TRP A 25 -20.31 -10.13 -5.80
N GLY A 26 -19.48 -11.17 -5.59
CA GLY A 26 -18.60 -11.27 -4.44
C GLY A 26 -17.92 -9.94 -4.16
N ILE A 27 -17.85 -9.60 -2.87
CA ILE A 27 -17.31 -8.33 -2.37
C ILE A 27 -16.04 -8.02 -3.19
N PRO A 28 -16.07 -6.99 -4.06
CA PRO A 28 -14.97 -6.74 -4.96
C PRO A 28 -13.76 -6.39 -4.11
N SER A 29 -12.71 -7.22 -4.21
CA SER A 29 -11.43 -6.92 -3.59
C SER A 29 -10.91 -5.58 -4.14
N ASN A 30 -10.24 -4.80 -3.29
CA ASN A 30 -9.58 -3.55 -3.69
C ASN A 30 -8.67 -3.77 -4.91
N GLU A 31 -8.03 -4.94 -4.99
CA GLU A 31 -7.22 -5.36 -6.14
C GLU A 31 -8.00 -5.33 -7.46
N THR A 32 -9.25 -5.83 -7.46
CA THR A 32 -10.08 -5.88 -8.67
C THR A 32 -10.51 -4.48 -9.10
N LEU A 33 -10.77 -3.58 -8.15
CA LEU A 33 -11.13 -2.19 -8.43
C LEU A 33 -9.93 -1.41 -8.99
N LEU A 34 -8.76 -1.53 -8.37
CA LEU A 34 -7.52 -0.93 -8.83
C LEU A 34 -7.13 -1.45 -10.22
N PHE A 35 -7.25 -2.75 -10.46
CA PHE A 35 -7.00 -3.35 -11.77
C PHE A 35 -7.98 -2.84 -12.83
N THR A 36 -9.28 -2.75 -12.49
CA THR A 36 -10.30 -2.25 -13.41
C THR A 36 -10.03 -0.79 -13.79
N ALA A 37 -9.69 0.06 -12.81
CA ALA A 37 -9.32 1.46 -13.05
C ALA A 37 -8.04 1.56 -13.90
N PHE A 38 -7.02 0.76 -13.61
CA PHE A 38 -5.80 0.70 -14.40
C PHE A 38 -6.08 0.36 -15.87
N VAL A 39 -6.82 -0.73 -16.13
CA VAL A 39 -7.12 -1.19 -17.49
C VAL A 39 -8.00 -0.19 -18.23
N SER A 40 -9.00 0.41 -17.56
CA SER A 40 -9.90 1.39 -18.19
C SER A 40 -9.16 2.65 -18.61
N PHE A 41 -8.38 3.25 -17.70
CA PHE A 41 -7.60 4.46 -18.00
C PHE A 41 -6.51 4.19 -19.03
N MET A 42 -5.79 3.06 -18.92
CA MET A 42 -4.69 2.77 -19.83
C MET A 42 -5.19 2.41 -21.24
N GLY A 43 -6.28 1.64 -21.34
CA GLY A 43 -6.91 1.32 -22.61
C GLY A 43 -7.41 2.58 -23.32
N PHE A 44 -8.06 3.47 -22.57
CA PHE A 44 -8.55 4.71 -23.14
C PHE A 44 -7.44 5.69 -23.52
N ALA A 45 -6.45 5.90 -22.66
CA ALA A 45 -5.30 6.75 -22.98
C ALA A 45 -4.55 6.25 -24.22
N THR A 46 -4.45 4.93 -24.43
CA THR A 46 -3.87 4.36 -25.65
C THR A 46 -4.69 4.73 -26.89
N VAL A 47 -6.03 4.58 -26.85
CA VAL A 47 -6.91 4.96 -27.96
C VAL A 47 -6.83 6.46 -28.24
N GLN A 48 -6.88 7.29 -27.19
CA GLN A 48 -6.76 8.74 -27.31
C GLN A 48 -5.40 9.16 -27.88
N THR A 49 -4.31 8.50 -27.48
CA THR A 49 -2.96 8.74 -28.04
C THR A 49 -2.94 8.45 -29.54
N VAL A 50 -3.52 7.33 -29.98
CA VAL A 50 -3.58 6.96 -31.41
C VAL A 50 -4.39 7.99 -32.20
N VAL A 51 -5.54 8.41 -31.69
CA VAL A 51 -6.38 9.41 -32.38
C VAL A 51 -5.73 10.79 -32.36
N ALA A 52 -5.07 11.19 -31.26
CA ALA A 52 -4.30 12.41 -31.17
C ALA A 52 -3.17 12.44 -32.21
N PHE A 53 -2.50 11.31 -32.42
CA PHE A 53 -1.46 11.17 -33.43
C PHE A 53 -2.00 11.33 -34.85
N ILE A 54 -3.14 10.70 -35.16
CA ILE A 54 -3.81 10.84 -36.47
C ILE A 54 -4.30 12.27 -36.70
N ALA A 55 -4.83 12.91 -35.65
CA ALA A 55 -5.33 14.27 -35.70
C ALA A 55 -4.23 15.35 -35.57
N GLN A 56 -2.97 14.95 -35.36
CA GLN A 56 -1.84 15.84 -35.06
C GLN A 56 -2.17 16.87 -33.97
N SER A 57 -2.85 16.43 -32.91
CA SER A 57 -3.30 17.31 -31.83
C SER A 57 -2.39 17.19 -30.61
N ASP A 58 -1.49 18.15 -30.46
CA ASP A 58 -0.59 18.24 -29.29
C ASP A 58 -1.36 18.37 -27.97
N ALA A 59 -2.51 19.05 -28.01
CA ALA A 59 -3.38 19.21 -26.84
C ALA A 59 -3.97 17.87 -26.37
N MET A 60 -4.48 17.06 -27.29
CA MET A 60 -4.99 15.73 -26.94
C MET A 60 -3.89 14.78 -26.49
N LEU A 61 -2.68 14.92 -27.04
CA LEU A 61 -1.54 14.09 -26.65
C LEU A 61 -1.13 14.38 -25.20
N GLY A 62 -1.14 15.65 -24.79
CA GLY A 62 -0.90 16.04 -23.39
C GLY A 62 -1.92 15.43 -22.41
N ASP A 63 -3.19 15.41 -22.79
CA ASP A 63 -4.27 14.85 -21.96
C ASP A 63 -4.19 13.32 -21.86
N SER A 64 -3.91 12.63 -22.97
CA SER A 64 -3.66 11.19 -22.96
C SER A 64 -2.42 10.81 -22.14
N ALA A 65 -1.39 11.66 -22.11
CA ALA A 65 -0.21 11.45 -21.28
C ALA A 65 -0.56 11.59 -19.79
N ALA A 66 -1.35 12.59 -19.40
CA ALA A 66 -1.81 12.73 -18.02
C ALA A 66 -2.63 11.50 -17.56
N MET A 67 -3.59 11.04 -18.37
CA MET A 67 -4.36 9.83 -18.07
C MET A 67 -3.50 8.56 -18.00
N ALA A 68 -2.47 8.44 -18.83
CA ALA A 68 -1.53 7.31 -18.76
C ALA A 68 -0.73 7.33 -17.46
N VAL A 69 -0.35 8.51 -16.96
CA VAL A 69 0.35 8.66 -15.68
C VAL A 69 -0.57 8.26 -14.53
N ASP A 70 -1.83 8.71 -14.53
CA ASP A 70 -2.81 8.32 -13.53
C ASP A 70 -3.04 6.80 -13.54
N ALA A 71 -3.14 6.20 -14.73
CA ALA A 71 -3.20 4.74 -14.88
C ALA A 71 -1.97 4.07 -14.24
N LEU A 72 -0.76 4.51 -14.58
CA LEU A 72 0.47 3.94 -14.01
C LEU A 72 0.50 4.04 -12.49
N THR A 73 -0.02 5.12 -11.90
CA THR A 73 -0.17 5.25 -10.45
C THR A 73 -1.09 4.19 -9.87
N TYR A 74 -2.24 3.94 -10.49
CA TYR A 74 -3.10 2.81 -10.11
C TYR A 74 -2.38 1.47 -10.29
N GLY A 75 -1.58 1.31 -11.33
CA GLY A 75 -0.76 0.12 -11.56
C GLY A 75 0.30 -0.12 -10.49
N PHE A 76 0.96 0.94 -10.00
CA PHE A 76 1.91 0.84 -8.89
C PHE A 76 1.23 0.55 -7.56
N ASN A 77 0.07 1.14 -7.31
CA ASN A 77 -0.74 0.80 -6.12
C ASN A 77 -1.17 -0.67 -6.16
N LEU A 78 -1.61 -1.16 -7.32
CA LEU A 78 -1.95 -2.57 -7.52
C LEU A 78 -0.73 -3.48 -7.31
N TYR A 79 0.44 -3.08 -7.81
CA TYR A 79 1.68 -3.83 -7.62
C TYR A 79 2.07 -3.93 -6.14
N ALA A 80 1.98 -2.82 -5.40
CA ALA A 80 2.25 -2.81 -3.96
C ALA A 80 1.27 -3.70 -3.17
N GLU A 81 -0.01 -3.73 -3.57
CA GLU A 81 -1.00 -4.60 -2.93
C GLU A 81 -0.71 -6.10 -3.19
N ARG A 82 -0.24 -6.46 -4.39
CA ARG A 82 0.17 -7.84 -4.70
C ARG A 82 1.40 -8.30 -3.93
N GLU A 83 2.37 -7.41 -3.71
CA GLU A 83 3.57 -7.73 -2.92
C GLU A 83 3.18 -8.03 -1.46
N LYS A 84 2.22 -7.30 -0.91
CA LYS A 84 1.70 -7.53 0.45
C LYS A 84 1.05 -8.91 0.61
N THR A 85 0.29 -9.39 -0.38
CA THR A 85 -0.32 -10.72 -0.32
C THR A 85 0.72 -11.85 -0.34
N GLN A 86 1.87 -11.63 -1.00
CA GLN A 86 2.91 -12.65 -1.09
C GLN A 86 3.64 -12.87 0.25
N ASP A 87 3.83 -11.82 1.04
CA ASP A 87 4.47 -11.92 2.36
C ASP A 87 3.60 -12.70 3.36
N VAL A 88 2.27 -12.53 3.32
CA VAL A 88 1.34 -13.26 4.20
C VAL A 88 1.41 -14.77 3.95
N VAL A 89 1.42 -15.18 2.68
CA VAL A 89 1.51 -16.60 2.31
C VAL A 89 2.88 -17.18 2.67
N ALA A 90 3.94 -16.38 2.62
CA ALA A 90 5.28 -16.83 3.01
C ALA A 90 5.41 -17.03 4.53
N ASP A 91 4.79 -16.18 5.35
CA ASP A 91 4.81 -16.33 6.81
C ASP A 91 3.94 -17.55 7.25
N GLU A 92 2.77 -17.79 6.64
CA GLU A 92 1.95 -18.99 6.93
C GLU A 92 2.69 -20.31 6.66
N ASN A 93 3.40 -20.41 5.53
CA ASN A 93 4.16 -21.64 5.22
C ASN A 93 5.35 -21.90 6.16
N ASN A 94 5.90 -20.86 6.81
CA ASN A 94 7.03 -21.01 7.73
C ASN A 94 6.58 -21.41 9.14
N GLU A 95 5.39 -21.01 9.59
CA GLU A 95 4.87 -21.42 10.90
C GLU A 95 4.59 -22.94 10.94
N ASP A 96 4.09 -23.51 9.84
CA ASP A 96 3.84 -24.95 9.73
C ASP A 96 5.14 -25.78 9.75
N GLU A 97 6.23 -25.32 9.14
CA GLU A 97 7.53 -26.02 9.18
C GLU A 97 8.22 -25.95 10.56
N ILE A 98 7.98 -24.90 11.33
CA ILE A 98 8.56 -24.75 12.68
C ILE A 98 7.83 -25.64 13.69
N ALA A 99 6.50 -25.79 13.55
CA ALA A 99 5.72 -26.66 14.43
C ALA A 99 6.12 -28.14 14.32
N ASP A 100 6.36 -28.63 13.09
CA ASP A 100 6.73 -30.04 12.85
C ASP A 100 8.14 -30.39 13.36
N ASN A 101 9.08 -29.44 13.36
CA ASN A 101 10.44 -29.67 13.85
C ASN A 101 10.56 -29.57 15.38
N PHE A 102 9.67 -28.83 16.05
CA PHE A 102 9.70 -28.70 17.51
C PHE A 102 9.19 -29.96 18.23
N GLU A 103 8.25 -30.70 17.62
CA GLU A 103 7.66 -31.89 18.26
C GLU A 103 8.60 -33.12 18.28
N LEU A 104 9.59 -33.19 17.38
CA LEU A 104 10.55 -34.31 17.33
C LEU A 104 11.78 -34.16 18.25
N SER A 105 12.04 -32.98 18.80
CA SER A 105 13.26 -32.72 19.62
C SER A 105 13.06 -32.98 21.13
N SER A 106 11.86 -33.32 21.59
CA SER A 106 11.56 -33.42 23.03
C SER A 106 11.93 -34.75 23.72
N SER A 107 12.67 -35.67 23.07
CA SER A 107 12.80 -37.06 23.56
C SER A 107 14.17 -37.55 24.06
N ASP A 108 15.22 -36.74 24.23
CA ASP A 108 16.42 -37.26 24.93
C ASP A 108 17.21 -36.21 25.72
N LYS A 109 16.78 -35.97 26.97
CA LYS A 109 17.51 -35.18 27.98
C LYS A 109 18.46 -36.08 28.76
N ARG A 110 19.76 -36.10 28.40
CA ARG A 110 20.86 -36.43 29.33
C ARG A 110 22.11 -35.58 29.10
N ASN A 111 22.28 -34.59 29.99
CA ASN A 111 23.52 -34.03 30.51
C ASN A 111 24.64 -33.70 29.52
N THR A 112 24.65 -32.49 28.97
CA THR A 112 25.90 -31.85 28.54
C THR A 112 25.79 -30.36 28.86
N THR A 113 26.54 -29.94 29.87
CA THR A 113 26.63 -28.56 30.35
C THR A 113 27.75 -27.86 29.58
N THR A 114 27.46 -27.44 28.35
CA THR A 114 28.30 -26.49 27.61
C THR A 114 27.43 -25.27 27.35
N PHE A 115 27.83 -24.14 27.93
CA PHE A 115 27.22 -22.83 27.76
C PHE A 115 27.20 -22.49 26.26
N ASP A 116 26.01 -22.52 25.66
CA ASP A 116 25.74 -22.15 24.28
C ASP A 116 25.69 -20.61 24.17
N GLU A 117 26.82 -19.98 23.84
CA GLU A 117 26.86 -18.58 23.38
C GLU A 117 26.25 -18.41 21.97
N SER A 118 25.83 -19.49 21.31
CA SER A 118 25.35 -19.47 19.92
C SER A 118 23.87 -19.09 19.75
N GLU A 119 23.05 -19.15 20.80
CA GLU A 119 21.61 -18.81 20.68
C GLU A 119 21.38 -17.29 20.57
N GLY A 120 22.26 -16.47 21.15
CA GLY A 120 22.11 -15.01 21.17
C GLY A 120 22.33 -14.30 19.82
N GLU A 121 23.07 -14.90 18.89
CA GLU A 121 23.28 -14.30 17.55
C GLU A 121 22.03 -14.42 16.68
N THR A 122 21.25 -15.50 16.84
CA THR A 122 20.08 -15.77 16.00
C THR A 122 18.92 -14.80 16.27
N GLU A 123 18.76 -14.33 17.51
CA GLU A 123 17.69 -13.36 17.85
C GLU A 123 17.96 -11.95 17.31
N ARG A 124 19.23 -11.53 17.29
CA ARG A 124 19.62 -10.23 16.73
C ARG A 124 19.34 -10.15 15.24
N ASP A 125 19.66 -11.20 14.51
CA ASP A 125 19.40 -11.28 13.06
C ASP A 125 17.89 -11.23 12.75
N ARG A 126 17.06 -11.88 13.57
CA ARG A 126 15.58 -11.83 13.43
C ARG A 126 15.04 -10.42 13.66
N LEU A 127 15.54 -9.70 14.66
CA LEU A 127 15.15 -8.31 14.93
C LEU A 127 15.55 -7.37 13.78
N GLU A 128 16.76 -7.50 13.24
CA GLU A 128 17.20 -6.68 12.10
C GLU A 128 16.33 -6.90 10.85
N GLN A 129 15.93 -8.15 10.58
CA GLN A 129 15.01 -8.46 9.47
C GLN A 129 13.63 -7.81 9.66
N GLN A 130 13.10 -7.79 10.89
CA GLN A 130 11.82 -7.13 11.17
C GLN A 130 11.89 -5.61 10.94
N PHE A 131 12.99 -4.95 11.33
CA PHE A 131 13.17 -3.52 11.08
C PHE A 131 13.30 -3.21 9.59
N LEU A 132 13.94 -4.08 8.81
CA LEU A 132 14.06 -3.93 7.36
C LEU A 132 12.71 -4.12 6.65
N LYS A 133 11.88 -5.10 7.06
CA LYS A 133 10.51 -5.29 6.54
C LYS A 133 9.66 -4.01 6.77
N ARG A 134 9.69 -3.44 7.98
CA ARG A 134 8.92 -2.21 8.29
C ARG A 134 9.37 -0.99 7.48
N ARG A 135 10.67 -0.83 7.25
CA ARG A 135 11.20 0.26 6.40
C ARG A 135 10.77 0.14 4.95
N ARG A 136 10.72 -1.08 4.40
CA ARG A 136 10.24 -1.31 3.02
C ARG A 136 8.76 -1.02 2.89
N HIS A 137 7.94 -1.38 3.89
CA HIS A 137 6.51 -1.08 3.88
C HIS A 137 6.23 0.42 3.81
N LEU A 138 6.90 1.24 4.65
CA LEU A 138 6.75 2.71 4.57
C LEU A 138 7.20 3.27 3.21
N HIS A 139 8.28 2.71 2.64
CA HIS A 139 8.74 3.14 1.33
C HIS A 139 7.73 2.78 0.23
N LEU A 140 7.12 1.60 0.29
CA LEU A 140 6.09 1.16 -0.66
C LEU A 140 4.80 1.97 -0.55
N GLU A 141 4.47 2.53 0.61
CA GLU A 141 3.33 3.44 0.76
C GLU A 141 3.61 4.86 0.20
N LEU A 142 4.86 5.35 0.31
CA LEU A 142 5.21 6.71 -0.11
C LEU A 142 5.69 6.82 -1.56
N VAL A 143 6.33 5.77 -2.08
CA VAL A 143 6.93 5.78 -3.43
C VAL A 143 5.89 5.94 -4.54
N PRO A 144 4.75 5.23 -4.57
CA PRO A 144 3.77 5.38 -5.65
C PRO A 144 3.18 6.81 -5.73
N PRO A 145 2.74 7.45 -4.63
CA PRO A 145 2.31 8.85 -4.66
C PRO A 145 3.42 9.80 -5.12
N LEU A 146 4.65 9.60 -4.64
CA LEU A 146 5.78 10.49 -4.99
C LEU A 146 6.17 10.35 -6.47
N MET A 147 6.19 9.13 -6.99
CA MET A 147 6.40 8.86 -8.41
C MET A 147 5.29 9.52 -9.24
N SER A 148 4.02 9.32 -8.88
CA SER A 148 2.88 9.97 -9.55
C SER A 148 3.03 11.49 -9.62
N VAL A 149 3.30 12.14 -8.48
CA VAL A 149 3.43 13.60 -8.41
C VAL A 149 4.62 14.09 -9.22
N SER A 150 5.77 13.40 -9.14
CA SER A 150 6.96 13.79 -9.90
C SER A 150 6.73 13.69 -11.42
N ILE A 151 6.07 12.63 -11.88
CA ILE A 151 5.74 12.45 -13.30
C ILE A 151 4.71 13.50 -13.74
N LEU A 152 3.68 13.77 -12.93
CA LEU A 152 2.68 14.80 -13.21
C LEU A 152 3.33 16.19 -13.36
N ILE A 153 4.28 16.54 -12.49
CA ILE A 153 5.05 17.79 -12.60
C ILE A 153 5.83 17.83 -13.92
N ILE A 154 6.53 16.76 -14.28
CA ILE A 154 7.32 16.68 -15.53
C ILE A 154 6.40 16.83 -16.75
N VAL A 155 5.28 16.10 -16.80
CA VAL A 155 4.30 16.17 -17.89
C VAL A 155 3.68 17.56 -17.98
N THR A 156 3.32 18.16 -16.85
CA THR A 156 2.76 19.52 -16.79
C THR A 156 3.75 20.54 -17.35
N ILE A 157 5.03 20.48 -16.94
CA ILE A 157 6.08 21.36 -17.48
C ILE A 157 6.25 21.14 -18.98
N PHE A 158 6.25 19.88 -19.43
CA PHE A 158 6.39 19.54 -20.85
C PHE A 158 5.24 20.11 -21.71
N VAL A 159 3.99 19.86 -21.30
CA VAL A 159 2.80 20.38 -21.98
C VAL A 159 2.81 21.91 -21.95
N LEU A 160 3.11 22.53 -20.81
CA LEU A 160 3.17 23.98 -20.69
C LEU A 160 4.21 24.60 -21.64
N ARG A 161 5.39 24.00 -21.75
CA ARG A 161 6.43 24.46 -22.69
C ARG A 161 5.98 24.34 -24.14
N ASN A 162 5.26 23.28 -24.51
CA ASN A 162 4.74 23.10 -25.86
C ASN A 162 3.60 24.09 -26.16
N SER A 163 2.71 24.32 -25.20
CA SER A 163 1.64 25.31 -25.31
C SER A 163 2.20 26.72 -25.48
N ILE A 164 3.22 27.10 -24.70
CA ILE A 164 3.87 28.42 -24.83
C ILE A 164 4.55 28.56 -26.20
N LYS A 165 5.30 27.55 -26.65
CA LYS A 165 5.92 27.57 -27.98
C LYS A 165 4.89 27.74 -29.08
N THR A 166 3.80 26.98 -29.00
CA THR A 166 2.70 27.06 -29.98
C THR A 166 2.08 28.45 -29.95
N LEU A 167 1.77 29.01 -28.78
CA LEU A 167 1.19 30.34 -28.63
C LEU A 167 2.09 31.45 -29.20
N ILE A 168 3.40 31.38 -28.93
CA ILE A 168 4.38 32.35 -29.47
C ILE A 168 4.49 32.23 -30.99
N LEU A 169 4.55 31.00 -31.52
CA LEU A 169 4.60 30.78 -32.97
C LEU A 169 3.32 31.25 -33.66
N ASP A 170 2.17 31.03 -33.04
CA ASP A 170 0.86 31.38 -33.60
C ASP A 170 0.63 32.91 -33.60
N THR A 171 1.19 33.63 -32.63
CA THR A 171 1.17 35.10 -32.59
C THR A 171 1.89 35.75 -33.78
N HIS A 172 2.86 35.06 -34.37
CA HIS A 172 3.65 35.55 -35.50
C HIS A 172 3.18 35.03 -36.87
N ARG A 173 2.14 34.18 -36.92
CA ARG A 173 1.67 33.55 -38.16
C ARG A 173 0.47 34.30 -38.75
N ASN A 174 0.41 34.39 -40.07
CA ASN A 174 -0.73 35.00 -40.77
C ASN A 174 -1.99 34.11 -40.68
N GLU A 175 -3.18 34.71 -40.51
CA GLU A 175 -4.47 34.00 -40.37
C GLU A 175 -4.75 32.96 -41.47
N SER A 176 -4.23 33.17 -42.68
CA SER A 176 -4.44 32.26 -43.81
C SER A 176 -3.70 30.91 -43.69
N GLU A 177 -2.72 30.79 -42.80
CA GLU A 177 -1.97 29.56 -42.58
C GLU A 177 -2.35 28.83 -41.27
N GLN A 178 -3.29 29.37 -40.50
CA GLN A 178 -3.74 28.74 -39.27
C GLN A 178 -4.63 27.53 -39.61
N THR A 179 -4.11 26.33 -39.34
CA THR A 179 -4.87 25.09 -39.43
C THR A 179 -6.00 25.16 -38.40
N GLN A 180 -7.26 25.27 -38.86
CA GLN A 180 -8.38 25.28 -37.93
C GLN A 180 -8.39 23.97 -37.12
N PRO A 181 -8.27 24.04 -35.79
CA PRO A 181 -8.36 22.84 -34.96
C PRO A 181 -9.73 22.21 -35.16
N ASN A 182 -9.77 20.89 -35.24
CA ASN A 182 -11.00 20.16 -35.49
C ASN A 182 -11.84 20.12 -34.21
N LEU A 183 -12.59 21.21 -33.98
CA LEU A 183 -13.32 21.50 -32.74
C LEU A 183 -14.29 20.37 -32.36
N LYS A 184 -14.85 19.67 -33.36
CA LYS A 184 -15.72 18.51 -33.16
C LYS A 184 -14.98 17.34 -32.51
N ILE A 185 -13.76 17.06 -32.96
CA ILE A 185 -12.93 15.98 -32.40
C ILE A 185 -12.54 16.36 -30.97
N MET A 186 -12.04 17.58 -30.77
CA MET A 186 -11.63 18.07 -29.44
C MET A 186 -12.77 18.00 -28.41
N MET A 187 -13.98 18.41 -28.81
CA MET A 187 -15.17 18.37 -27.95
C MET A 187 -15.63 16.93 -27.64
N ALA A 188 -15.60 16.04 -28.64
CA ALA A 188 -15.99 14.64 -28.46
C ALA A 188 -15.05 13.93 -27.46
N PHE A 189 -13.74 14.13 -27.59
CA PHE A 189 -12.77 13.56 -26.65
C PHE A 189 -12.90 14.15 -25.26
N SER A 190 -13.02 15.46 -25.12
CA SER A 190 -13.26 16.07 -23.80
C SER A 190 -14.52 15.51 -23.12
N THR A 191 -15.59 15.25 -23.89
CA THR A 191 -16.82 14.63 -23.37
C THR A 191 -16.58 13.18 -22.93
N ALA A 192 -15.82 12.40 -23.72
CA ALA A 192 -15.48 11.03 -23.38
C ALA A 192 -14.58 10.93 -22.13
N ASN A 193 -13.62 11.84 -21.98
CA ASN A 193 -12.71 11.91 -20.83
C ASN A 193 -13.52 12.20 -19.56
N LEU A 194 -14.40 13.20 -19.62
CA LEU A 194 -15.31 13.52 -18.51
C LEU A 194 -16.21 12.34 -18.14
N PHE A 195 -16.69 11.58 -19.13
CA PHE A 195 -17.49 10.38 -18.89
C PHE A 195 -16.68 9.30 -18.18
N LEU A 196 -15.42 9.10 -18.56
CA LEU A 196 -14.54 8.14 -17.88
C LEU A 196 -14.19 8.58 -16.47
N ASP A 197 -13.90 9.85 -16.26
CA ASP A 197 -13.69 10.40 -14.92
C ASP A 197 -14.92 10.18 -14.04
N LEU A 198 -16.13 10.45 -14.58
CA LEU A 198 -17.38 10.18 -13.88
C LEU A 198 -17.56 8.69 -13.59
N PHE A 199 -17.27 7.82 -14.56
CA PHE A 199 -17.37 6.37 -14.39
C PHE A 199 -16.41 5.88 -13.31
N ASN A 200 -15.16 6.32 -13.33
CA ASN A 200 -14.14 5.94 -12.37
C ASN A 200 -14.46 6.47 -10.97
N VAL A 201 -14.89 7.73 -10.84
CA VAL A 201 -15.38 8.28 -9.56
C VAL A 201 -16.59 7.51 -9.05
N THR A 202 -17.51 7.12 -9.93
CA THR A 202 -18.69 6.32 -9.57
C THR A 202 -18.30 4.92 -9.11
N CYS A 203 -17.33 4.27 -9.75
CA CYS A 203 -16.76 3.00 -9.31
C CYS A 203 -16.14 3.12 -7.91
N PHE A 204 -15.35 4.16 -7.65
CA PHE A 204 -14.76 4.40 -6.33
C PHE A 204 -15.81 4.77 -5.26
N ALA A 205 -16.80 5.58 -5.60
CA ALA A 205 -17.89 5.94 -4.70
C ALA A 205 -18.73 4.71 -4.33
N THR A 206 -19.01 3.85 -5.31
CA THR A 206 -19.72 2.59 -5.11
C THR A 206 -18.91 1.65 -4.23
N ALA A 207 -17.60 1.51 -4.48
CA ALA A 207 -16.70 0.71 -3.65
C ALA A 207 -16.65 1.21 -2.20
N LYS A 208 -16.59 2.53 -1.99
CA LYS A 208 -16.53 3.13 -0.65
C LYS A 208 -17.84 2.98 0.13
N HIS A 209 -18.97 2.93 -0.56
CA HIS A 209 -20.28 2.65 0.04
C HIS A 209 -20.48 1.14 0.29
N LEU A 210 -19.86 0.27 -0.52
CA LEU A 210 -19.93 -1.19 -0.37
C LEU A 210 -18.97 -1.70 0.71
N MET A 211 -17.81 -1.07 0.84
CA MET A 211 -16.83 -1.29 1.91
C MET A 211 -17.27 -0.62 3.21
N GLY A 212 -18.59 -0.57 3.44
CA GLY A 212 -19.22 0.04 4.59
C GLY A 212 -18.34 -0.17 5.80
N TYR A 213 -17.79 0.92 6.32
CA TYR A 213 -17.45 1.05 7.72
C TYR A 213 -18.77 0.90 8.49
N ASN A 214 -19.37 -0.28 8.42
CA ASN A 214 -19.95 -0.91 9.57
C ASN A 214 -18.73 -1.24 10.43
N THR A 215 -18.18 -0.20 11.07
CA THR A 215 -17.62 -0.32 12.40
C THR A 215 -18.76 -0.84 13.27
N THR A 216 -19.17 -2.10 13.07
CA THR A 216 -19.59 -2.88 14.19
C THR A 216 -18.32 -2.96 15.00
N GLU A 217 -18.15 -1.97 15.89
CA GLU A 217 -17.20 -2.03 16.98
C GLU A 217 -17.43 -3.41 17.60
N GLN A 218 -16.62 -4.41 17.23
CA GLN A 218 -16.43 -5.56 18.08
C GLN A 218 -15.66 -5.03 19.27
N SER A 219 -16.40 -4.42 20.18
CA SER A 219 -15.95 -3.84 21.44
C SER A 219 -15.50 -4.92 22.44
N ASN A 220 -15.01 -6.08 21.98
CA ASN A 220 -14.92 -7.25 22.85
C ASN A 220 -13.83 -8.27 22.49
N THR A 221 -12.71 -7.81 21.95
CA THR A 221 -11.47 -8.55 22.19
C THR A 221 -10.44 -7.56 22.69
N GLU A 222 -10.21 -7.61 24.00
CA GLU A 222 -9.01 -7.10 24.63
C GLU A 222 -7.81 -7.61 23.82
N GLN A 223 -7.34 -6.80 22.88
CA GLN A 223 -5.97 -6.91 22.42
C GLN A 223 -5.12 -6.49 23.62
N HIS A 224 -4.77 -7.49 24.42
CA HIS A 224 -3.74 -7.44 25.44
C HIS A 224 -2.43 -7.17 24.70
N TYR A 225 -2.23 -5.91 24.31
CA TYR A 225 -0.98 -5.42 23.78
C TYR A 225 0.03 -5.65 24.89
N GLY A 226 1.05 -6.45 24.57
CA GLY A 226 1.99 -7.04 25.51
C GLY A 226 2.27 -6.11 26.67
N GLU A 227 1.81 -6.54 27.85
CA GLU A 227 2.38 -6.12 29.11
C GLU A 227 3.88 -6.30 28.95
N VAL A 228 4.59 -5.17 28.83
CA VAL A 228 6.03 -5.15 28.94
C VAL A 228 6.28 -5.69 30.33
N ILE A 229 6.70 -6.96 30.41
CA ILE A 229 7.23 -7.52 31.64
C ILE A 229 8.50 -6.70 31.86
N ASP A 230 8.37 -5.64 32.66
CA ASP A 230 9.50 -5.00 33.29
C ASP A 230 10.13 -6.10 34.15
N ASP A 231 11.16 -6.76 33.61
CA ASP A 231 12.06 -7.64 34.34
C ASP A 231 12.86 -6.82 35.38
N GLU A 232 12.16 -6.24 36.36
CA GLU A 232 12.71 -5.86 37.67
C GLU A 232 12.76 -7.10 38.58
N VAL A 233 13.44 -8.16 38.14
CA VAL A 233 13.85 -9.26 39.03
C VAL A 233 15.28 -9.70 38.71
N TYR A 234 16.24 -8.82 39.03
CA TYR A 234 17.60 -9.25 39.38
C TYR A 234 17.97 -8.68 40.75
N SER A 235 17.27 -9.15 41.78
CA SER A 235 17.58 -8.92 43.19
C SER A 235 18.05 -10.22 43.83
N GLY A 236 19.36 -10.29 44.14
CA GLY A 236 19.97 -11.28 45.03
C GLY A 236 20.60 -12.48 44.30
N LEU A 237 21.76 -13.00 44.66
CA LEU A 237 22.65 -12.84 45.81
C LEU A 237 23.98 -13.48 45.39
N ASN A 238 25.11 -12.89 45.77
CA ASN A 238 26.19 -13.56 46.51
C ASN A 238 27.30 -12.55 46.77
N ALA A 239 27.18 -11.91 47.93
CA ALA A 239 28.33 -11.45 48.67
C ALA A 239 29.10 -12.71 49.11
N ASP A 240 30.22 -12.98 48.45
CA ASP A 240 31.27 -13.81 49.04
C ASP A 240 32.37 -12.86 49.50
N ASP A 241 32.35 -12.64 50.81
CA ASP A 241 33.45 -12.13 51.60
C ASP A 241 34.71 -12.95 51.27
N ASN A 242 35.74 -12.32 50.71
CA ASN A 242 37.08 -12.83 50.83
C ASN A 242 38.04 -11.74 51.28
N GLU A 243 38.09 -11.66 52.61
CA GLU A 243 39.03 -10.95 53.45
C GLU A 243 40.43 -11.57 53.32
N SER A 244 41.35 -10.87 52.65
CA SER A 244 42.80 -10.93 52.88
C SER A 244 43.38 -9.64 52.28
N GLY A 245 43.76 -8.62 53.04
CA GLY A 245 44.79 -8.68 54.07
C GLY A 245 46.14 -8.67 53.37
N VAL A 246 46.77 -7.49 53.22
CA VAL A 246 48.22 -7.22 53.32
C VAL A 246 48.45 -5.71 53.08
N ASP A 247 48.84 -5.09 54.19
CA ASP A 247 49.67 -3.93 54.50
C ASP A 247 49.74 -2.61 53.71
N PRO A 248 49.87 -1.49 54.46
CA PRO A 248 50.13 -0.15 53.94
C PRO A 248 51.63 0.07 53.76
N GLU A 249 52.04 0.67 52.64
CA GLU A 249 53.38 1.25 52.52
C GLU A 249 53.26 2.74 52.22
N GLU A 250 53.82 3.50 53.17
CA GLU A 250 54.08 4.93 53.13
C GLU A 250 54.89 5.35 51.90
N THR A 251 54.70 6.61 51.50
CA THR A 251 55.68 7.62 51.02
C THR A 251 55.08 8.40 49.84
N GLU A 252 55.30 9.69 49.62
CA GLU A 252 55.92 10.79 50.36
C GLU A 252 55.38 12.09 49.72
N GLU A 253 55.56 13.20 50.42
CA GLU A 253 55.39 14.56 49.91
C GLU A 253 56.18 14.80 48.60
N GLU A 254 55.62 15.55 47.64
CA GLU A 254 56.46 16.54 46.95
C GLU A 254 55.69 17.79 46.53
N LYS A 255 56.40 18.91 46.67
CA LYS A 255 55.99 20.31 46.57
C LYS A 255 55.84 20.78 45.13
N GLY A 256 54.87 21.67 44.90
CA GLY A 256 55.12 23.03 44.40
C GLY A 256 55.39 23.28 42.91
N SER A 257 55.08 24.53 42.53
CA SER A 257 55.36 25.27 41.28
C SER A 257 54.50 24.96 40.06
N THR A 258 53.56 25.85 39.76
CA THR A 258 53.76 26.91 38.73
C THR A 258 52.75 28.03 38.87
#